data_AF-A0A0J6TBZ0-F1
#
_entry.id   AF-A0A0J6TBZ0-F1
#
_cell.length_a   1.000
_cell.length_b   1.000
_cell.length_c   1.000
_cell.angle_alpha   90.00
_cell.angle_beta   90.00
_cell.angle_gamma   90.00
#
_symmetry.space_group_name_H-M   'P 1'
#
loop_
_entity.id
_entity.type
_entity.pdbx_description
1 polymer ?
#
loop_
_entity_poly.entity_id
_entity_poly.type
_entity_poly.pdbx_seq_one_letter_code
_entity_poly.pdbx_strand_id
1 'polypeptide(L)' 'MERPMEKPQIIRSTEGLPRLLSDAASRAAVDAALTPTQQANYKALRALVQDVARHRLPGATSEHSDFYDENGLPV' A
#
# COMPACT_ATOMS: atom_id res chain seq x y z
N MET A 1 -8.37 -28.68 42.80
CA MET A 1 -8.57 -27.23 42.59
C MET A 1 -7.85 -26.85 41.32
N GLU A 2 -8.55 -26.87 40.18
CA GLU A 2 -7.97 -26.44 38.90
C GLU A 2 -8.23 -24.94 38.72
N ARG A 3 -7.16 -24.18 38.50
CA ARG A 3 -7.25 -22.74 38.20
C ARG A 3 -7.66 -22.60 36.73
N PRO A 4 -8.73 -21.87 36.39
CA PRO A 4 -9.07 -21.64 34.99
C PRO A 4 -8.00 -20.76 34.34
N MET A 5 -7.42 -21.26 33.26
CA MET A 5 -6.42 -20.61 32.44
C MET A 5 -7.07 -19.41 31.73
N GLU A 6 -6.60 -18.20 32.05
CA GLU A 6 -7.07 -16.95 31.46
C GLU A 6 -6.71 -16.93 29.96
N LYS A 7 -7.73 -16.82 29.09
CA LYS A 7 -7.55 -16.83 27.64
C LYS A 7 -6.85 -15.53 27.21
N PRO A 8 -5.79 -15.58 26.38
CA PRO A 8 -5.09 -14.39 25.94
C PRO A 8 -6.04 -13.51 25.12
N GLN A 9 -6.27 -12.29 25.61
CA GLN A 9 -7.02 -11.28 24.87
C GLN A 9 -6.16 -10.84 23.68
N ILE A 10 -6.62 -11.18 22.47
CA ILE A 10 -6.02 -10.69 21.22
C ILE A 10 -6.34 -9.20 21.15
N ILE A 11 -5.36 -8.35 21.49
CA ILE A 11 -5.43 -6.90 21.28
C ILE A 11 -5.48 -6.68 19.76
N ARG A 12 -6.68 -6.46 19.23
CA ARG A 12 -6.88 -5.98 17.85
C ARG A 12 -6.48 -4.50 17.85
N SER A 13 -5.22 -4.20 17.53
CA SER A 13 -4.78 -2.81 17.40
C SER A 13 -5.54 -2.15 16.25
N THR A 14 -6.37 -1.16 16.59
CA THR A 14 -7.23 -0.41 15.65
C THR A 14 -6.53 0.79 15.04
N GLU A 15 -5.27 1.04 15.41
CA GLU A 15 -4.50 2.24 15.03
C GLU A 15 -4.32 2.42 13.52
N GLY A 16 -4.43 1.35 12.72
CA GLY A 16 -4.37 1.41 11.26
C GLY A 16 -5.73 1.55 10.54
N LEU A 17 -6.86 1.31 11.23
CA LEU A 17 -8.19 1.35 10.62
C LEU A 17 -8.57 2.71 10.00
N PRO A 18 -8.33 3.87 10.64
CA PRO A 18 -8.73 5.15 10.05
C PRO A 18 -7.99 5.45 8.75
N ARG A 19 -6.71 5.05 8.65
CA ARG A 19 -5.92 5.21 7.42
C ARG A 19 -6.43 4.31 6.30
N LEU A 20 -6.72 3.05 6.61
CA LEU A 20 -7.26 2.10 5.64
C LEU A 20 -8.65 2.52 5.14
N LEU A 21 -9.50 3.04 6.02
CA LEU A 21 -10.82 3.58 5.66
C LEU A 21 -10.71 4.84 4.81
N SER A 22 -9.78 5.74 5.14
CA SER A 22 -9.52 6.96 4.36
C SER A 22 -8.99 6.65 2.96
N ASP A 23 -8.06 5.69 2.85
CA ASP A 23 -7.54 5.22 1.56
C ASP A 23 -8.64 4.54 0.73
N ALA A 24 -9.51 3.75 1.36
CA ALA A 24 -10.64 3.11 0.71
C ALA A 24 -11.68 4.13 0.21
N ALA A 25 -12.03 5.13 1.03
CA ALA A 25 -12.94 6.20 0.66
C ALA A 25 -12.41 7.05 -0.49
N SER A 26 -11.11 7.37 -0.46
CA SER A 26 -10.44 8.13 -1.54
C SER A 26 -10.46 7.36 -2.86
N ARG A 27 -10.23 6.04 -2.83
CA ARG A 27 -10.35 5.19 -4.02
C ARG A 27 -11.76 5.14 -4.59
N ALA A 28 -12.77 5.02 -3.72
CA ALA A 28 -14.16 5.01 -4.14
C ALA A 28 -14.59 6.35 -4.78
N ALA A 29 -14.11 7.48 -4.24
CA ALA A 29 -14.37 8.80 -4.82
C ALA A 29 -13.72 8.97 -6.19
N VAL A 30 -12.50 8.44 -6.39
CA VAL A 30 -11.84 8.44 -7.70
C VAL A 30 -12.62 7.57 -8.68
N ASP A 31 -13.04 6.36 -8.29
CA ASP A 31 -13.79 5.47 -9.18
C ASP A 31 -15.14 6.06 -9.63
N ALA A 32 -15.77 6.90 -8.81
CA ALA A 32 -17.01 7.62 -9.15
C ALA A 32 -16.80 8.79 -10.13
N ALA A 33 -15.56 9.29 -10.26
CA ALA A 33 -15.22 10.47 -11.06
C ALA A 33 -14.61 10.15 -12.44
N LEU A 34 -14.29 8.88 -12.72
CA LEU A 34 -13.65 8.49 -13.98
C LEU A 34 -14.67 8.25 -15.10
N THR A 35 -14.36 8.75 -16.29
CA THR A 35 -15.06 8.33 -17.52
C THR A 35 -14.83 6.83 -17.78
N PRO A 36 -15.70 6.15 -18.56
CA PRO A 36 -15.54 4.73 -18.85
C PRO A 36 -14.17 4.36 -19.43
N THR A 37 -13.62 5.19 -20.32
CA THR A 37 -12.29 4.99 -20.90
C THR A 37 -11.18 5.13 -19.85
N GLN A 38 -11.27 6.14 -18.98
CA GLN A 38 -10.28 6.31 -17.92
C GLN A 38 -10.34 5.16 -16.91
N GLN A 39 -11.54 4.67 -16.58
CA GLN A 39 -11.70 3.53 -15.69
C GLN A 39 -11.13 2.24 -16.29
N ALA A 40 -11.35 2.01 -17.60
CA ALA A 40 -10.76 0.88 -18.31
C ALA A 40 -9.22 0.95 -18.30
N ASN A 41 -8.64 2.11 -18.59
CA ASN A 41 -7.20 2.33 -18.57
C ASN A 41 -6.62 2.15 -17.16
N TYR A 42 -7.28 2.69 -16.14
CA TYR A 42 -6.87 2.52 -14.74
C TYR A 42 -6.85 1.04 -14.35
N LYS A 43 -7.91 0.28 -14.68
CA LYS A 43 -7.97 -1.17 -14.41
C LYS A 43 -6.85 -1.93 -15.11
N ALA A 44 -6.56 -1.61 -16.37
CA ALA A 44 -5.48 -2.22 -17.12
C ALA A 44 -4.10 -1.96 -16.49
N LEU A 45 -3.82 -0.71 -16.13
CA LEU A 45 -2.58 -0.34 -15.42
C LEU A 45 -2.47 -1.03 -14.06
N ARG A 46 -3.58 -1.12 -13.32
CA ARG A 46 -3.60 -1.78 -12.01
C ARG A 46 -3.29 -3.26 -12.13
N ALA A 47 -3.85 -3.95 -13.12
CA ALA A 47 -3.57 -5.35 -13.40
C ALA A 47 -2.08 -5.56 -13.74
N LEU A 48 -1.51 -4.70 -14.58
CA LEU A 48 -0.08 -4.73 -14.92
C LEU A 48 0.81 -4.57 -13.68
N VAL A 49 0.53 -3.58 -12.83
CA VAL A 49 1.31 -3.34 -11.59
C VAL A 49 1.22 -4.55 -10.65
N GLN A 50 0.05 -5.18 -10.52
CA GLN A 50 -0.13 -6.38 -9.71
C GLN A 50 0.65 -7.59 -10.26
N ASP A 51 0.77 -7.69 -11.59
CA ASP A 51 1.59 -8.71 -12.23
C ASP A 51 3.08 -8.49 -11.94
N VAL A 52 3.59 -7.30 -12.23
CA VAL A 52 5.00 -6.93 -12.04
C VAL A 52 5.42 -6.99 -10.57
N ALA A 53 4.53 -6.63 -9.63
CA ALA A 53 4.83 -6.63 -8.20
C ALA A 53 5.28 -8.01 -7.68
N ARG A 54 4.85 -9.12 -8.32
CA ARG A 54 5.26 -10.48 -7.97
C ARG A 54 6.74 -10.76 -8.24
N HIS A 55 7.36 -9.96 -9.11
CA HIS A 55 8.76 -10.09 -9.50
C HIS A 55 9.69 -9.17 -8.71
N ARG A 56 9.16 -8.37 -7.78
CA ARG A 56 9.98 -7.46 -6.97
C ARG A 56 10.87 -8.25 -6.02
N LEU A 57 12.18 -8.10 -6.17
CA LEU A 57 13.16 -8.73 -5.29
C LEU A 57 13.15 -8.08 -3.89
N PRO A 58 13.36 -8.85 -2.80
CA PRO A 58 13.63 -8.28 -1.49
C PRO A 58 14.81 -7.31 -1.54
N GLY A 59 14.66 -6.13 -0.93
CA GLY A 59 15.70 -5.10 -0.94
C GLY A 59 15.77 -4.29 -2.24
N ALA A 60 14.96 -4.58 -3.26
CA ALA A 60 14.87 -3.74 -4.45
C ALA A 60 14.31 -2.35 -4.07
N THR A 61 15.20 -1.37 -4.12
CA THR A 61 14.95 0.07 -4.03
C THR A 61 15.06 0.70 -5.41
N SER A 62 14.51 1.90 -5.54
CA SER A 62 14.75 2.70 -6.73
C SER A 62 16.10 3.39 -6.54
N GLU A 63 17.06 3.11 -7.42
CA GLU A 63 18.36 3.76 -7.42
C GLU A 63 18.20 5.19 -7.94
N HIS A 64 18.59 6.16 -7.11
CA HIS A 64 18.47 7.59 -7.37
C HIS A 64 19.79 8.32 -7.16
N SER A 65 20.91 7.60 -7.19
CA SER A 65 22.24 8.16 -6.95
C SER A 65 22.64 9.20 -7.99
N ASP A 66 21.96 9.27 -9.12
CA ASP A 66 22.09 10.31 -10.13
C ASP A 66 21.55 11.68 -9.69
N PHE A 67 20.64 11.71 -8.72
CA PHE A 67 20.08 12.96 -8.18
C PHE A 67 20.86 13.52 -7.01
N TYR A 68 21.87 12.81 -6.50
CA TYR A 68 22.58 13.20 -5.30
C TYR A 68 24.11 13.12 -5.51
N ASP A 69 24.84 14.06 -4.93
CA ASP A 69 26.30 14.02 -4.90
C ASP A 69 26.82 12.94 -3.94
N GLU A 70 28.14 12.83 -3.84
CA GLU A 70 28.82 11.89 -2.93
C GLU A 70 28.49 12.11 -1.44
N ASN A 71 27.98 13.28 -1.06
CA ASN A 71 27.55 13.62 0.29
C ASN A 71 26.03 13.38 0.50
N GLY A 72 25.31 12.93 -0.53
CA GLY A 72 23.86 12.74 -0.50
C GLY A 72 23.07 14.05 -0.66
N LEU A 73 23.69 15.12 -1.16
CA LEU A 73 23.02 16.39 -1.43
C LEU A 73 22.51 16.44 -2.86
N PRO A 74 21.31 17.00 -3.11
CA PRO A 74 20.80 17.16 -4.47
C PRO A 74 21.78 17.92 -5.38
N VAL A 75 22.00 17.41 -6.60
CA VAL A 75 22.80 18.07 -7.66
C VAL A 75 21.97 18.97 -8.56
#